data_AF-A0A6N2USH7-F1
#
_entry.id   AF-A0A6N2USH7-F1
#
_cell.length_a   1.000
_cell.length_b   1.000
_cell.length_c   1.000
_cell.angle_alpha   90.00
_cell.angle_beta   90.00
_cell.angle_gamma   90.00
#
_symmetry.space_group_name_H-M   'P 1'
#
loop_
_entity.id
_entity.type
_entity.pdbx_description
1 polymer ?
#
loop_
_entity_poly.entity_id
_entity_poly.type
_entity_poly.pdbx_seq_one_letter_code
_entity_poly.pdbx_strand_id
1 'polypeptide(L)'
;MKKQILLIAILFCTAFAQAQEVFVTADFVSSYIWRGMDSGNASVQPSLGLNWKGLTVYAWGSTEFREKNNEIDLSLEYEYKNLTLYANNYFTQTEEEPFKYFNYSSHSTGHTFEVGAGYMLSEKFPLSVSWYTTFAGNDYRENGKRA
;
A
#
# COMPACT_ATOMS: atom_id res chain seq x y z
N MET A 1 -3.70 15.15 25.36
CA MET A 1 -5.14 15.33 25.06
C MET A 1 -5.50 15.00 23.61
N LYS A 2 -5.14 15.78 22.58
CA LYS A 2 -5.55 15.49 21.18
C LYS A 2 -5.11 14.10 20.66
N LYS A 3 -3.88 13.67 20.94
CA LYS A 3 -3.36 12.34 20.56
C LYS A 3 -4.05 11.19 21.30
N GLN A 4 -4.44 11.40 22.55
CA GLN A 4 -5.17 10.41 23.35
C GLN A 4 -6.63 10.28 22.90
N ILE A 5 -7.26 11.39 22.49
CA ILE A 5 -8.61 11.37 21.92
C ILE A 5 -8.63 10.62 20.59
N LEU A 6 -7.60 10.76 19.75
CA LEU A 6 -7.47 10.01 18.49
C LEU A 6 -7.30 8.50 18.73
N LEU A 7 -6.44 8.11 19.67
CA LEU A 7 -6.27 6.71 20.09
C LEU A 7 -7.56 6.12 20.66
N ILE A 8 -8.27 6.86 21.51
CA ILE A 8 -9.56 6.43 22.08
C ILE A 8 -10.63 6.33 20.98
N ALA A 9 -10.65 7.23 20.00
CA ALA A 9 -11.58 7.16 18.87
C ALA A 9 -11.31 5.94 17.97
N ILE A 10 -10.04 5.62 17.70
CA ILE A 10 -9.65 4.41 16.95
C ILE A 10 -10.06 3.15 17.73
N LEU A 11 -9.83 3.11 19.04
CA LEU A 11 -10.26 2.01 19.93
C LEU A 11 -11.79 1.89 20.08
N PHE A 12 -12.54 2.99 19.94
CA PHE A 12 -14.01 2.96 19.98
C PHE A 12 -14.62 2.52 18.64
N CYS A 13 -13.98 2.83 17.51
CA CYS A 13 -14.40 2.33 16.19
C CYS A 13 -14.34 0.80 16.10
N THR A 14 -13.39 0.15 16.78
CA THR A 14 -13.31 -1.33 16.79
C THR A 14 -14.43 -1.98 17.62
N ALA A 15 -15.04 -1.26 18.57
CA ALA A 15 -16.08 -1.81 19.45
C ALA A 15 -17.49 -1.85 18.82
N PHE A 16 -17.74 -1.13 17.72
CA PHE A 16 -19.06 -1.04 17.07
C PHE A 16 -19.16 -1.79 15.72
N ALA A 17 -18.11 -2.52 15.34
CA ALA A 17 -18.02 -3.23 14.06
C ALA A 17 -18.65 -4.63 14.14
N GLN A 18 -19.98 -4.73 14.20
CA GLN A 18 -20.64 -6.00 13.87
C GLN A 18 -20.52 -6.25 12.36
N ALA A 19 -19.64 -7.18 11.96
CA ALA A 19 -19.32 -7.63 10.58
C ALA A 19 -18.25 -6.85 9.79
N GLN A 20 -17.30 -6.21 10.47
CA GLN A 20 -16.17 -5.51 9.85
C GLN A 20 -14.86 -5.97 10.52
N GLU A 21 -13.94 -6.51 9.74
CA GLU A 21 -12.64 -6.96 10.24
C GLU A 21 -11.66 -5.80 10.14
N VAL A 22 -11.16 -5.34 11.30
CA VAL A 22 -10.11 -4.34 11.38
C VAL A 22 -8.86 -5.03 11.88
N PHE A 23 -7.75 -4.84 11.17
CA PHE A 23 -6.47 -5.41 11.56
C PHE A 23 -5.40 -4.33 11.67
N VAL A 24 -4.50 -4.51 12.65
CA VAL A 24 -3.31 -3.70 12.86
C VAL A 24 -2.15 -4.65 13.08
N THR A 25 -1.15 -4.59 12.22
CA THR A 25 0.03 -5.46 12.28
C THR A 25 1.30 -4.64 12.11
N ALA A 26 2.44 -5.25 12.42
CA ALA A 26 3.74 -4.70 12.10
C ALA A 26 4.73 -5.84 11.88
N ASP A 27 5.35 -5.86 10.71
CA ASP A 27 6.38 -6.84 10.37
C ASP A 27 7.78 -6.27 10.61
N PHE A 28 8.72 -7.16 10.94
CA PHE A 28 10.15 -6.86 11.00
C PHE A 28 10.83 -7.76 9.99
N VAL A 29 11.43 -7.16 8.97
CA VAL A 29 12.08 -7.88 7.88
C VAL A 29 13.56 -7.57 7.88
N SER A 30 14.38 -8.52 7.43
CA SER A 30 15.82 -8.29 7.21
C SER A 30 16.12 -7.70 5.83
N SER A 31 15.21 -7.87 4.88
CA SER A 31 15.25 -7.36 3.51
C SER A 31 13.82 -7.24 2.98
N TYR A 32 13.52 -6.16 2.27
CA TYR A 32 12.23 -5.90 1.64
C TYR A 32 12.36 -6.04 0.11
N ILE A 33 11.70 -7.05 -0.45
CA ILE A 33 11.67 -7.32 -1.88
C ILE A 33 10.24 -7.13 -2.39
N TRP A 34 10.05 -6.25 -3.37
CA TRP A 34 8.76 -6.02 -4.02
C TRP A 34 8.78 -6.47 -5.48
N ARG A 35 7.98 -7.49 -5.81
CA ARG A 35 7.87 -8.05 -7.18
C ARG A 35 9.23 -8.35 -7.85
N GLY A 36 10.21 -8.75 -7.06
CA GLY A 36 11.57 -9.08 -7.51
C GLY A 36 12.56 -7.91 -7.51
N MET A 37 12.12 -6.69 -7.17
CA MET A 37 12.98 -5.53 -6.95
C MET A 37 13.44 -5.46 -5.50
N ASP A 38 14.71 -5.13 -5.30
CA ASP A 38 15.22 -4.76 -3.98
C ASP A 38 14.67 -3.37 -3.61
N SER A 39 13.81 -3.35 -2.60
CA SER A 39 13.08 -2.15 -2.18
C SER A 39 13.53 -1.64 -0.82
N GLY A 40 14.42 -2.35 -0.13
CA GLY A 40 15.04 -1.88 1.11
C GLY A 40 15.68 -2.97 1.97
N ASN A 41 16.50 -2.54 2.92
CA ASN A 41 17.16 -3.43 3.88
C ASN A 41 16.25 -3.78 5.06
N ALA A 42 16.85 -4.06 6.21
CA ALA A 42 16.13 -4.33 7.44
C ALA A 42 15.18 -3.17 7.77
N SER A 43 13.91 -3.49 7.91
CA SER A 43 12.82 -2.51 7.99
C SER A 43 11.76 -2.92 9.00
N VAL A 44 11.03 -1.93 9.52
CA VAL A 44 9.77 -2.13 10.24
C VAL A 44 8.61 -1.70 9.35
N GLN A 45 7.59 -2.54 9.28
CA GLN A 45 6.53 -2.45 8.27
C GLN A 45 5.14 -2.50 8.91
N PRO A 46 4.63 -1.36 9.44
CA PRO A 46 3.30 -1.30 10.02
C PRO A 46 2.21 -1.40 8.95
N SER A 47 1.11 -2.05 9.31
CA SER A 47 -0.10 -2.13 8.48
C SER A 47 -1.35 -1.83 9.28
N LEU A 48 -2.32 -1.19 8.63
CA LEU A 48 -3.68 -0.98 9.12
C LEU A 48 -4.63 -1.29 7.98
N GLY A 49 -5.61 -2.16 8.21
CA GLY A 49 -6.59 -2.47 7.19
C GLY A 49 -7.98 -2.72 7.75
N LEU A 50 -8.92 -2.64 6.82
CA LEU A 50 -10.34 -2.74 7.06
C LEU A 50 -10.99 -3.52 5.95
N ASN A 51 -11.64 -4.63 6.30
CA ASN A 51 -12.44 -5.41 5.37
C ASN A 51 -13.94 -5.25 5.68
N TRP A 52 -14.72 -5.00 4.63
CA TRP A 52 -16.17 -4.91 4.72
C TRP A 52 -16.82 -5.37 3.41
N LYS A 53 -17.49 -6.53 3.45
CA LYS A 53 -18.31 -7.07 2.34
C LYS A 53 -17.55 -7.15 1.00
N GLY A 54 -16.31 -7.65 1.05
CA GLY A 54 -15.44 -7.78 -0.13
C GLY A 54 -14.67 -6.51 -0.49
N LEU A 55 -14.95 -5.36 0.15
CA LEU A 55 -14.12 -4.16 0.05
C LEU A 55 -13.01 -4.21 1.10
N THR A 56 -11.77 -4.08 0.69
CA THR A 56 -10.61 -3.90 1.58
C THR A 56 -10.02 -2.51 1.38
N VAL A 57 -9.88 -1.75 2.45
CA VAL A 57 -9.10 -0.52 2.49
C VAL A 57 -7.88 -0.80 3.36
N TYR A 58 -6.70 -0.52 2.83
CA TYR A 58 -5.44 -0.91 3.45
C TYR A 58 -4.43 0.23 3.36
N ALA A 59 -3.72 0.45 4.46
CA ALA A 59 -2.57 1.33 4.55
C ALA A 59 -1.38 0.53 5.06
N TRP A 60 -0.26 0.67 4.39
CA TRP A 60 1.01 0.05 4.76
C TRP A 60 2.11 1.08 4.73
N GLY A 61 3.16 0.85 5.50
CA GLY A 61 4.38 1.59 5.34
C GLY A 61 5.59 0.73 5.59
N SER A 62 6.74 1.21 5.14
CA SER A 62 8.05 0.63 5.43
C SER A 62 9.02 1.75 5.74
N THR A 63 9.82 1.55 6.77
CA THR A 63 10.93 2.44 7.10
C THR A 63 12.15 1.61 7.46
N GLU A 64 13.27 1.90 6.80
CA GLU A 64 14.52 1.21 7.03
C GLU A 64 15.17 1.63 8.36
N PHE A 65 15.88 0.70 9.00
CA PHE A 65 16.60 1.01 10.23
C PHE A 65 17.89 1.82 10.01
N ARG A 66 18.50 1.71 8.83
CA ARG A 66 19.84 2.27 8.54
C ARG A 66 19.79 3.53 7.69
N GLU A 67 18.95 3.52 6.66
CA GLU A 67 18.84 4.58 5.65
C GLU A 67 17.46 5.23 5.74
N LYS A 68 17.32 6.42 5.15
CA LYS A 68 16.00 7.08 5.07
C LYS A 68 15.26 6.69 3.80
N ASN A 69 14.98 5.40 3.66
CA ASN A 69 14.10 4.89 2.61
C ASN A 69 12.73 4.60 3.24
N ASN A 70 11.75 5.41 2.86
CA ASN A 70 10.40 5.34 3.41
C ASN A 70 9.40 5.07 2.29
N GLU A 71 8.50 4.13 2.55
CA GLU A 71 7.37 3.84 1.69
C GLU A 71 6.06 3.96 2.48
N ILE A 72 5.04 4.53 1.85
CA ILE A 72 3.67 4.56 2.37
C ILE A 72 2.73 4.20 1.23
N ASP A 73 2.00 3.12 1.43
CA ASP A 73 1.09 2.58 0.44
C ASP A 73 -0.34 2.71 0.92
N LEU A 74 -1.21 3.18 0.02
CA LEU A 74 -2.65 3.13 0.20
C LEU A 74 -3.24 2.25 -0.88
N SER A 75 -3.97 1.23 -0.47
CA SER A 75 -4.63 0.28 -1.36
C SER A 75 -6.12 0.21 -1.11
N LEU A 76 -6.86 0.09 -2.20
CA LEU A 76 -8.28 -0.20 -2.24
C LEU A 76 -8.47 -1.45 -3.08
N GLU A 77 -9.10 -2.46 -2.52
CA GLU A 77 -9.38 -3.72 -3.20
C GLU A 77 -10.86 -4.05 -3.12
N TYR A 78 -11.41 -4.61 -4.19
CA TYR A 78 -12.79 -5.09 -4.19
C TYR A 78 -12.86 -6.49 -4.79
N GLU A 79 -13.35 -7.43 -3.98
CA GLU A 79 -13.55 -8.82 -4.34
C GLU A 79 -15.00 -9.10 -4.67
N TYR A 80 -15.23 -9.69 -5.83
CA TYR A 80 -16.53 -10.21 -6.25
C TYR A 80 -16.37 -11.57 -6.92
N LYS A 81 -16.75 -12.63 -6.19
CA LYS A 81 -16.55 -14.02 -6.59
C LYS A 81 -15.06 -14.29 -6.87
N ASN A 82 -14.72 -14.66 -8.10
CA ASN A 82 -13.37 -15.00 -8.52
C ASN A 82 -12.58 -13.79 -9.02
N LEU A 83 -13.19 -12.61 -9.11
CA LEU A 83 -12.57 -11.38 -9.61
C LEU A 83 -12.20 -10.47 -8.43
N THR A 84 -10.98 -9.96 -8.44
CA THR A 84 -10.52 -8.91 -7.53
C THR A 84 -10.07 -7.70 -8.35
N LEU A 85 -10.47 -6.51 -7.96
CA LEU A 85 -10.00 -5.24 -8.53
C LEU A 85 -9.10 -4.54 -7.52
N TYR A 86 -8.03 -3.93 -8.02
CA TYR A 86 -7.02 -3.25 -7.20
C TYR A 86 -6.86 -1.80 -7.66
N ALA A 87 -6.72 -0.90 -6.69
CA ALA A 87 -6.25 0.46 -6.89
C ALA A 87 -5.24 0.80 -5.80
N ASN A 88 -4.01 1.11 -6.20
CA ASN A 88 -2.88 1.33 -5.32
C ASN A 88 -2.29 2.72 -5.54
N ASN A 89 -1.81 3.33 -4.47
CA ASN A 89 -0.98 4.52 -4.45
C ASN A 89 0.27 4.22 -3.61
N TYR A 90 1.41 4.08 -4.29
CA TYR A 90 2.71 3.86 -3.67
C TYR A 90 3.42 5.19 -3.52
N PHE A 91 3.73 5.62 -2.30
CA PHE A 91 4.58 6.79 -2.06
C PHE A 91 5.95 6.32 -1.61
N THR A 92 6.98 6.57 -2.42
CA THR A 92 8.37 6.24 -2.09
C THR A 92 9.20 7.49 -1.88
N GLN A 93 10.08 7.48 -0.89
CA GLN A 93 11.05 8.55 -0.62
C GLN A 93 12.41 7.94 -0.27
N THR A 94 13.42 8.28 -1.06
CA THR A 94 14.82 7.93 -0.80
C THR A 94 15.48 8.95 0.13
N GLU A 95 16.68 8.63 0.62
CA GLU A 95 17.39 9.44 1.62
C GLU A 95 17.75 10.85 1.12
N GLU A 96 17.97 11.00 -0.19
CA GLU A 96 18.38 12.26 -0.82
C GLU A 96 17.20 13.25 -0.97
N GLU A 97 15.96 12.76 -0.92
CA GLU A 97 14.76 13.56 -1.16
C GLU A 97 14.05 13.94 0.15
N PRO A 98 13.49 15.17 0.27
CA PRO A 98 12.68 15.52 1.42
C PRO A 98 11.35 14.75 1.43
N PHE A 99 10.90 14.29 2.60
CA PHE A 99 9.59 13.65 2.77
C PHE A 99 8.45 14.62 2.43
N LYS A 100 7.84 14.45 1.26
CA LYS A 100 6.77 15.31 0.71
C LYS A 100 5.54 14.50 0.29
N TYR A 101 4.92 13.79 1.23
CA TYR A 101 3.73 12.94 0.98
C TYR A 101 2.52 13.67 0.36
N PHE A 102 2.42 15.00 0.47
CA PHE A 102 1.31 15.73 -0.16
C PHE A 102 1.68 16.38 -1.51
N ASN A 103 2.86 16.05 -2.06
CA ASN A 103 3.25 16.55 -3.37
C ASN A 103 2.76 15.63 -4.50
N TYR A 104 1.69 16.03 -5.17
CA TYR A 104 1.12 15.34 -6.34
C TYR A 104 1.49 16.01 -7.67
N SER A 105 2.47 16.92 -7.66
CA SER A 105 2.86 17.68 -8.84
C SER A 105 3.58 16.79 -9.86
N SER A 106 3.31 16.99 -11.15
CA SER A 106 4.00 16.26 -12.22
C SER A 106 5.52 16.45 -12.14
N HIS A 107 6.30 15.41 -12.46
CA HIS A 107 7.77 15.38 -12.44
C HIS A 107 8.43 15.59 -11.06
N SER A 108 7.67 15.64 -9.97
CA SER A 108 8.25 15.74 -8.60
C SER A 108 7.47 14.97 -7.54
N THR A 109 6.35 14.34 -7.92
CA THR A 109 5.58 13.48 -7.04
C THR A 109 6.36 12.19 -6.75
N GLY A 110 6.39 11.78 -5.47
CA GLY A 110 6.86 10.46 -5.07
C GLY A 110 5.79 9.37 -5.18
N HIS A 111 4.56 9.75 -5.56
CA HIS A 111 3.44 8.82 -5.72
C HIS A 111 3.45 8.11 -7.06
N THR A 112 3.21 6.80 -7.07
CA THR A 112 2.92 5.98 -8.23
C THR A 112 1.52 5.39 -8.09
N PHE A 113 0.64 5.66 -9.05
CA PHE A 113 -0.73 5.16 -9.07
C PHE A 113 -0.85 3.96 -10.00
N GLU A 114 -1.36 2.86 -9.46
CA GLU A 114 -1.52 1.60 -10.14
C GLU A 114 -2.96 1.12 -10.02
N VAL A 115 -3.48 0.52 -11.09
CA VAL A 115 -4.71 -0.28 -11.05
C VAL A 115 -4.40 -1.70 -11.46
N GLY A 116 -5.21 -2.64 -11.00
CA GLY A 116 -5.08 -4.03 -11.40
C GLY A 116 -6.37 -4.81 -11.35
N ALA A 117 -6.32 -6.00 -11.91
CA ALA A 117 -7.36 -7.01 -11.80
C ALA A 117 -6.73 -8.38 -11.62
N GLY A 118 -7.30 -9.17 -10.72
CA GLY A 118 -6.93 -10.56 -10.45
C GLY A 118 -8.12 -11.48 -10.71
N TYR A 119 -7.87 -12.67 -11.25
CA TYR A 119 -8.91 -13.67 -11.47
C TYR A 119 -8.45 -15.05 -11.00
N MET A 120 -9.22 -15.66 -10.11
CA MET A 120 -9.02 -17.04 -9.64
C MET A 120 -9.63 -18.03 -10.64
N LEU A 121 -8.77 -18.73 -11.39
CA LEU A 121 -9.17 -19.70 -12.41
C LEU A 121 -9.68 -21.01 -11.78
N SER A 122 -9.06 -21.45 -10.69
CA SER A 122 -9.44 -22.67 -9.96
C SER A 122 -9.00 -22.60 -8.51
N GLU A 123 -9.91 -22.92 -7.59
CA GLU A 123 -9.57 -23.06 -6.17
C GLU A 123 -9.02 -24.46 -5.85
N LYS A 124 -9.42 -25.49 -6.63
CA LYS A 124 -8.97 -26.88 -6.42
C LYS A 124 -7.51 -27.08 -6.80
N PHE A 125 -7.07 -26.34 -7.80
CA PHE A 125 -5.68 -26.20 -8.19
C PHE A 125 -5.41 -24.70 -8.17
N PRO A 126 -4.82 -24.15 -7.08
CA PRO A 126 -4.84 -22.72 -6.77
C PRO A 126 -4.07 -21.95 -7.84
N LEU A 127 -4.79 -21.58 -8.89
CA LEU A 127 -4.27 -20.96 -10.09
C LEU A 127 -5.03 -19.67 -10.31
N SER A 128 -4.28 -18.58 -10.33
CA SER A 128 -4.79 -17.24 -10.59
C SER A 128 -3.95 -16.55 -11.66
N VAL A 129 -4.55 -15.53 -12.26
CA VAL A 129 -3.84 -14.58 -13.12
C VAL A 129 -4.15 -13.19 -12.59
N SER A 130 -3.13 -12.34 -12.55
CA SER A 130 -3.29 -10.94 -12.18
C SER A 130 -2.56 -10.04 -13.16
N TRP A 131 -3.14 -8.88 -13.40
CA TRP A 131 -2.60 -7.84 -14.25
C TRP A 131 -2.62 -6.52 -13.50
N TYR A 132 -1.55 -5.75 -13.63
CA TYR A 132 -1.36 -4.46 -12.99
C TYR A 132 -0.82 -3.46 -14.01
N THR A 133 -1.21 -2.19 -13.89
CA THR A 133 -0.73 -1.11 -14.75
C THR A 133 -0.61 0.18 -13.96
N THR A 134 0.61 0.71 -13.92
CA THR A 134 0.87 2.09 -13.52
C THR A 134 0.33 3.03 -14.58
N PHE A 135 -0.51 3.99 -14.18
CA PHE A 135 -1.17 4.90 -15.12
C PHE A 135 -0.89 6.39 -14.85
N ALA A 136 -0.32 6.71 -13.69
CA ALA A 136 0.08 8.07 -13.34
C ALA A 136 1.09 8.08 -12.18
N GLY A 137 1.80 9.20 -12.04
CA GLY A 137 2.57 9.51 -10.84
C GLY A 137 4.05 9.68 -11.14
N ASN A 138 4.90 8.93 -10.44
CA ASN A 138 6.32 8.78 -10.72
C ASN A 138 6.55 7.78 -11.88
N ASP A 139 5.79 7.96 -12.96
CA ASP A 139 5.82 7.13 -14.16
C ASP A 139 6.67 7.75 -15.28
N TYR A 140 7.56 8.69 -14.96
CA TYR A 140 8.40 9.38 -15.94
C TYR A 140 9.79 8.74 -16.03
N ARG A 141 10.27 8.56 -17.25
CA ARG A 141 11.66 8.20 -17.53
C ARG A 141 12.55 9.45 -17.47
N GLU A 142 13.86 9.25 -17.43
CA GLU A 142 14.86 10.34 -17.47
C GLU A 142 14.68 11.30 -18.67
N ASN A 143 14.12 10.81 -19.77
CA ASN A 143 13.85 11.63 -20.97
C ASN A 143 12.53 12.41 -20.91
N GLY A 144 11.85 12.43 -19.76
CA GLY A 144 10.59 13.15 -19.53
C GLY A 144 9.36 12.51 -20.20
N LYS A 145 9.49 11.35 -20.84
CA LYS A 145 8.34 10.58 -21.35
C LYS A 145 7.85 9.62 -20.29
N ARG A 146 6.56 9.29 -20.34
CA ARG A 146 5.98 8.27 -19.48
C ARG A 146 6.50 6.87 -19.83
N ALA A 147 6.55 6.01 -18.82
CA ALA A 147 7.05 4.64 -18.87
C ALA A 147 6.17 3.72 -19.71
#